data_AF-A0A1G5ZD54-F1
#
_entry.id   AF-A0A1G5ZD54-F1
#
_cell.length_a   1.000
_cell.length_b   1.000
_cell.length_c   1.000
_cell.angle_alpha   90.00
_cell.angle_beta   90.00
_cell.angle_gamma   90.00
#
_symmetry.space_group_name_H-M   'P 1'
#
loop_
_entity.id
_entity.type
_entity.pdbx_description
1 polymer ?
#
loop_
_entity_poly.entity_id
_entity_poly.type
_entity_poly.pdbx_seq_one_letter_code
_entity_poly.pdbx_strand_id
1 'polypeptide(L)'
;MAGKSVRIVVVARRFHCGAVLCGRRIFAERFDGDDLAPWARRTARLDQIVRHLGLALGGRPAASFAKRLMLPVSNDTLLRIVRRRGSPRFVPLTVIGIDDWAWRRNRRYGTIICDLERRKTIALLPDREPAIAQAWLTDQPQIGVVARDRGGGYALAAAKALRGAIQVADRWHLMENASRALLDAVRKSMRLIRAALGAATIDPELPTAAQRIQYEGYRLREDTNAVILGLAKDGTTIKETVRRTGHSRGVVRKVGLDRIPP
;
A
#
# COMPACT_ATOMS: atom_id res chain seq x y z
N MET A 1 23.13 20.59 23.62
CA MET A 1 22.05 21.47 24.12
C MET A 1 20.75 21.12 23.41
N ALA A 2 19.91 20.26 23.98
CA ALA A 2 18.56 19.98 23.47
C ALA A 2 17.56 20.23 24.60
N GLY A 3 16.33 20.65 24.27
CA GLY A 3 15.24 20.74 25.25
C GLY A 3 15.02 22.11 25.94
N LYS A 4 15.59 23.21 25.44
CA LYS A 4 15.27 24.57 25.91
C LYS A 4 14.67 25.41 24.79
N SER A 5 13.62 26.17 25.12
CA SER A 5 13.04 27.16 24.20
C SER A 5 14.00 28.32 24.02
N VAL A 6 14.29 28.68 22.77
CA VAL A 6 15.17 29.79 22.40
C VAL A 6 14.36 30.79 21.57
N ARG A 7 14.45 32.07 21.92
CA ARG A 7 13.90 33.17 21.14
C ARG A 7 15.05 33.88 20.44
N ILE A 8 15.04 33.85 19.12
CA ILE A 8 15.97 34.63 18.29
C ILE A 8 15.29 35.97 17.99
N VAL A 9 15.94 37.07 18.38
CA VAL A 9 15.52 38.43 18.02
C VAL A 9 16.32 38.85 16.80
N VAL A 10 15.62 39.09 15.70
CA VAL A 10 16.24 39.52 14.44
C VAL A 10 16.06 41.03 14.33
N VAL A 11 17.19 41.74 14.21
CA VAL A 11 17.22 43.17 13.88
C VAL A 11 17.52 43.27 12.39
N ALA A 12 16.68 44.00 11.66
CA ALA A 12 16.79 44.16 10.22
C ALA A 12 16.67 45.64 9.86
N ARG A 13 17.48 46.11 8.91
CA ARG A 13 17.39 47.49 8.43
C ARG A 13 16.11 47.70 7.63
N ARG A 14 15.47 48.86 7.82
CA ARG A 14 14.36 49.33 6.98
C ARG A 14 14.89 50.40 6.03
N PHE A 15 14.61 50.24 4.76
CA PHE A 15 15.03 51.13 3.69
C PHE A 15 13.81 51.83 3.07
N HIS A 16 14.04 53.04 2.56
CA HIS A 16 13.07 53.83 1.82
C HIS A 16 13.60 54.17 0.43
N CYS A 17 12.80 53.94 -0.62
CA CYS A 17 13.14 54.33 -1.98
C CYS A 17 12.63 55.75 -2.26
N GLY A 18 13.53 56.66 -2.63
CA GLY A 18 13.20 58.04 -2.98
C GLY A 18 12.67 58.25 -4.40
N ALA A 19 12.73 57.24 -5.27
CA ALA A 19 12.33 57.39 -6.67
C ALA A 19 10.80 57.54 -6.83
N VAL A 20 10.39 58.58 -7.55
CA VAL A 20 8.96 58.99 -7.70
C VAL A 20 8.12 57.90 -8.38
N LEU A 21 8.70 57.16 -9.32
CA LEU A 21 8.02 56.11 -10.08
C LEU A 21 8.19 54.70 -9.48
N CYS A 22 8.82 54.56 -8.31
CA CYS A 22 9.01 53.25 -7.71
C CYS A 22 7.74 52.76 -7.00
N GLY A 23 7.15 51.67 -7.50
CA GLY A 23 5.98 51.03 -6.88
C GLY A 23 6.23 50.43 -5.48
N ARG A 24 7.49 50.39 -5.00
CA ARG A 24 7.84 49.86 -3.68
C ARG A 24 8.72 50.84 -2.90
N ARG A 25 8.07 51.71 -2.13
CA ARG A 25 8.73 52.79 -1.37
C ARG A 25 9.41 52.33 -0.09
N ILE A 26 8.97 51.23 0.52
CA ILE A 26 9.55 50.69 1.77
C ILE A 26 9.91 49.22 1.58
N PHE A 27 11.11 48.84 2.00
CA PHE A 27 11.56 47.46 2.03
C PHE A 27 12.50 47.24 3.23
N ALA A 28 12.71 45.98 3.60
CA ALA A 28 13.58 45.59 4.70
C ALA A 28 14.78 44.79 4.17
N GLU A 29 15.87 44.80 4.93
CA GLU A 29 17.03 43.94 4.74
C GLU A 29 16.60 42.49 4.51
N ARG A 30 17.27 41.84 3.56
CA ARG A 30 17.02 40.46 3.19
C ARG A 30 18.15 39.62 3.74
N PHE A 31 17.78 38.64 4.54
CA PHE A 31 18.68 37.57 4.94
C PHE A 31 18.66 36.48 3.87
N ASP A 32 19.63 35.58 3.94
CA ASP A 32 19.61 34.35 3.14
C ASP A 32 18.27 33.62 3.38
N GLY A 33 17.61 33.21 2.29
CA GLY A 33 16.36 32.46 2.35
C GLY A 33 16.54 31.10 3.01
N ASP A 34 17.75 30.55 2.98
CA ASP A 34 18.14 29.31 3.65
C ASP A 34 18.36 29.48 5.16
N ASP A 35 18.34 30.71 5.66
CA ASP A 35 18.36 31.03 7.08
C ASP A 35 17.02 31.60 7.56
N LEU A 36 16.57 32.69 6.95
CA LEU A 36 15.43 33.52 7.37
C LEU A 36 14.63 34.03 6.16
N ALA A 37 13.62 33.26 5.78
CA ALA A 37 12.68 33.69 4.76
C ALA A 37 11.84 34.92 5.21
N PRO A 38 11.39 35.76 4.26
CA PRO A 38 10.56 36.92 4.57
C PRO A 38 9.27 36.52 5.29
N TRP A 39 8.89 37.28 6.32
CA TRP A 39 7.71 37.01 7.15
C TRP A 39 7.75 35.68 7.92
N ALA A 40 8.86 34.94 7.88
CA ALA A 40 9.00 33.70 8.61
C ALA A 40 9.06 33.96 10.12
N ARG A 41 8.40 33.10 10.88
CA ARG A 41 8.42 33.10 12.35
C ARG A 41 9.32 31.99 12.92
N ARG A 42 10.04 31.30 12.05
CA ARG A 42 10.96 30.20 12.34
C ARG A 42 12.12 30.27 11.37
N THR A 43 13.30 29.83 11.81
CA THR A 43 14.44 29.66 10.92
C THR A 43 14.15 28.55 9.91
N ALA A 44 14.76 28.62 8.74
CA ALA A 44 14.63 27.57 7.73
C ALA A 44 15.12 26.21 8.26
N ARG A 45 16.15 26.19 9.12
CA ARG A 45 16.61 24.99 9.82
C ARG A 45 15.51 24.36 10.70
N LEU A 46 14.80 25.16 11.47
CA LEU A 46 13.68 24.66 12.27
C LEU A 46 12.52 24.18 11.38
N ASP A 47 12.22 24.92 10.31
CA ASP A 47 11.19 24.52 9.33
C ASP A 47 11.54 23.17 8.66
N GLN A 48 12.82 22.88 8.42
CA GLN A 48 13.26 21.57 7.92
C GLN A 48 13.00 20.45 8.94
N ILE A 49 13.28 20.65 10.23
CA ILE A 49 12.99 19.64 11.26
C ILE A 49 11.49 19.36 11.31
N VAL A 50 10.68 20.43 11.34
CA VAL A 50 9.21 20.30 11.34
C VAL A 50 8.72 19.55 10.10
N ARG A 51 9.32 19.80 8.93
CA ARG A 51 8.99 19.04 7.70
C ARG A 51 9.26 17.55 7.87
N HIS A 52 10.43 17.17 8.37
CA HIS A 52 10.79 15.75 8.55
C HIS A 52 9.85 15.06 9.53
N LEU A 53 9.49 15.74 10.63
CA LEU A 53 8.48 15.25 11.57
C LEU A 53 7.13 15.04 10.86
N GLY A 54 6.70 16.00 10.04
CA GLY A 54 5.47 15.91 9.27
C GLY A 54 5.46 14.78 8.25
N LEU A 55 6.59 14.50 7.58
CA LEU A 55 6.72 13.40 6.63
C LEU A 55 6.72 12.03 7.32
N ALA A 56 7.41 11.90 8.46
CA ALA A 56 7.56 10.63 9.15
C ALA A 56 6.33 10.24 9.99
N LEU A 57 5.74 11.21 10.69
CA LEU A 57 4.68 10.98 11.67
C LEU A 57 3.31 11.51 11.22
N GLY A 58 3.24 12.23 10.11
CA GLY A 58 2.02 12.84 9.59
C GLY A 58 1.60 14.09 10.37
N GLY A 59 0.30 14.23 10.62
CA GLY A 59 -0.28 15.43 11.24
C GLY A 59 -0.21 15.46 12.77
N ARG A 60 -1.29 15.01 13.43
CA ARG A 60 -1.44 15.05 14.89
C ARG A 60 -0.32 14.32 15.66
N PRO A 61 0.16 13.14 15.24
CA PRO A 61 1.26 12.47 15.93
C PRO A 61 2.56 13.31 15.89
N ALA A 62 2.88 13.90 14.74
CA ALA A 62 4.01 14.81 14.62
C ALA A 62 3.86 16.05 15.52
N ALA A 63 2.65 16.63 15.61
CA ALA A 63 2.40 17.79 16.48
C ALA A 63 2.60 17.44 17.97
N SER A 64 2.09 16.28 18.39
CA SER A 64 2.27 15.77 19.75
C SER A 64 3.75 15.53 20.06
N PHE A 65 4.48 14.89 19.14
CA PHE A 65 5.90 14.62 19.30
C PHE A 65 6.74 15.91 19.29
N ALA A 66 6.43 16.86 18.41
CA ALA A 66 7.12 18.15 18.34
C ALA A 66 7.00 18.94 19.65
N LYS A 67 5.86 18.86 20.35
CA LYS A 67 5.72 19.43 21.72
C LYS A 67 6.73 18.82 22.69
N ARG A 68 6.92 17.50 22.66
CA ARG A 68 7.90 16.80 23.51
C ARG A 68 9.34 17.17 23.16
N LEU A 69 9.61 17.55 21.92
CA LEU A 69 10.90 18.06 21.47
C LEU A 69 11.11 19.57 21.74
N MET A 70 10.18 20.23 22.45
CA MET A 70 10.19 21.69 22.68
C MET A 70 10.10 22.53 21.39
N LEU A 71 9.47 21.98 20.35
CA LEU A 71 9.23 22.61 19.05
C LEU A 71 7.72 22.71 18.77
N PRO A 72 6.93 23.45 19.57
CA PRO A 72 5.48 23.42 19.46
C PRO A 72 5.02 23.94 18.09
N VAL A 73 4.41 23.06 17.30
CA VAL A 73 3.80 23.37 16.00
C VAL A 73 2.42 22.72 15.92
N SER A 74 1.47 23.39 15.26
CA SER A 74 0.14 22.83 15.05
C SER A 74 0.14 21.77 13.95
N ASN A 75 -0.85 20.87 14.01
CA ASN A 75 -1.15 19.91 12.93
C ASN A 75 -1.19 20.60 11.56
N ASP A 76 -1.91 21.72 11.46
CA ASP A 76 -2.09 22.41 10.19
C ASP A 76 -0.80 23.04 9.69
N THR A 77 0.09 23.45 10.61
CA THR A 77 1.40 23.97 10.25
C THR A 77 2.30 22.88 9.68
N LEU A 78 2.28 21.69 10.27
CA LEU A 78 2.99 20.51 9.76
C LEU A 78 2.52 20.14 8.35
N LEU A 79 1.21 19.99 8.17
CA LEU A 79 0.63 19.67 6.86
C LEU A 79 0.91 20.76 5.82
N ARG A 80 0.86 22.03 6.22
CA ARG A 80 1.18 23.17 5.36
C ARG A 80 2.64 23.18 4.93
N ILE A 81 3.58 22.90 5.83
CA ILE A 81 5.01 22.82 5.50
C ILE A 81 5.29 21.68 4.53
N VAL A 82 4.71 20.50 4.78
CA VAL A 82 4.85 19.34 3.89
C VAL A 82 4.34 19.68 2.50
N ARG A 83 3.15 20.29 2.38
CA ARG A 83 2.55 20.69 1.10
C ARG A 83 3.33 21.79 0.38
N ARG A 84 3.83 22.80 1.11
CA ARG A 84 4.53 23.96 0.52
C ARG A 84 5.82 23.59 -0.21
N ARG A 85 6.53 22.56 0.25
CA ARG A 85 7.80 22.17 -0.38
C ARG A 85 7.63 21.22 -1.58
N GLY A 86 6.39 20.90 -1.94
CA GLY A 86 6.06 20.04 -3.08
C GLY A 86 6.64 18.63 -2.99
N SER A 87 6.33 17.83 -3.99
CA SER A 87 7.09 16.61 -4.27
C SER A 87 8.33 16.99 -5.09
N PRO A 88 9.50 16.39 -4.82
CA PRO A 88 10.66 16.56 -5.69
C PRO A 88 10.27 16.21 -7.12
N ARG A 89 10.77 16.97 -8.11
CA ARG A 89 10.73 16.51 -9.49
C ARG A 89 11.53 15.23 -9.59
N PHE A 90 10.93 14.20 -10.16
CA PHE A 90 11.62 12.93 -10.36
C PHE A 90 12.50 13.03 -11.62
N VAL A 91 13.64 12.35 -11.56
CA VAL A 91 14.51 12.12 -12.72
C VAL A 91 13.71 11.33 -13.78
N PRO A 92 13.98 11.50 -15.08
CA PRO A 92 13.30 10.71 -16.12
C PRO A 92 13.28 9.21 -15.79
N LEU A 93 12.09 8.63 -15.79
CA LEU A 93 11.82 7.25 -15.40
C LEU A 93 12.07 6.30 -16.59
N THR A 94 12.86 5.25 -16.40
CA THR A 94 13.12 4.23 -17.43
C THR A 94 12.38 2.92 -17.13
N VAL A 95 12.35 2.50 -15.86
CA VAL A 95 11.75 1.26 -15.39
C VAL A 95 10.76 1.56 -14.26
N ILE A 96 9.48 1.26 -14.48
CA ILE A 96 8.43 1.49 -13.49
C ILE A 96 7.70 0.22 -13.09
N GLY A 97 7.11 0.24 -11.90
CA GLY A 97 6.13 -0.71 -11.40
C GLY A 97 4.78 -0.02 -11.30
N ILE A 98 3.72 -0.68 -11.76
CA ILE A 98 2.34 -0.20 -11.66
C ILE A 98 1.46 -1.26 -11.01
N ASP A 99 0.68 -0.86 -10.01
CA ASP A 99 -0.18 -1.75 -9.24
C ASP A 99 -1.37 -1.00 -8.60
N ASP A 100 -2.31 -1.74 -8.03
CA ASP A 100 -3.44 -1.21 -7.27
C ASP A 100 -3.02 -0.71 -5.87
N TRP A 101 -3.43 0.51 -5.54
CA TRP A 101 -3.26 1.11 -4.22
C TRP A 101 -4.57 1.15 -3.44
N ALA A 102 -4.65 0.49 -2.29
CA ALA A 102 -5.82 0.58 -1.43
C ALA A 102 -5.69 1.76 -0.43
N TRP A 103 -6.39 2.87 -0.70
CA TRP A 103 -6.55 3.95 0.29
C TRP A 103 -7.28 3.46 1.55
N ARG A 104 -8.29 2.62 1.33
CA ARG A 104 -8.97 1.84 2.36
C ARG A 104 -9.37 0.51 1.74
N ARG A 105 -8.81 -0.57 2.29
CA ARG A 105 -9.05 -1.93 1.82
C ARG A 105 -10.56 -2.20 1.64
N ASN A 106 -10.92 -2.78 0.50
CA ASN A 106 -12.30 -3.08 0.09
C ASN A 106 -13.23 -1.86 -0.05
N ARG A 107 -12.70 -0.64 -0.19
CA ARG A 107 -13.55 0.56 -0.41
C ARG A 107 -13.05 1.44 -1.53
N ARG A 108 -11.80 1.90 -1.43
CA ARG A 108 -11.26 2.90 -2.36
C ARG A 108 -9.89 2.48 -2.81
N TYR A 109 -9.77 2.27 -4.11
CA TYR A 109 -8.56 1.89 -4.79
C TYR A 109 -8.10 3.02 -5.70
N GLY A 110 -6.80 3.14 -5.85
CA GLY A 110 -6.11 3.99 -6.80
C GLY A 110 -5.05 3.18 -7.53
N THR A 111 -4.21 3.85 -8.30
CA THR A 111 -3.02 3.23 -8.91
C THR A 111 -1.77 3.75 -8.21
N ILE A 112 -0.85 2.88 -7.83
CA ILE A 112 0.50 3.26 -7.39
C ILE A 112 1.49 3.06 -8.54
N ILE A 113 2.38 4.04 -8.72
CA ILE A 113 3.49 3.98 -9.66
C ILE A 113 4.79 4.15 -8.89
N CYS A 114 5.70 3.21 -9.10
CA CYS A 114 7.00 3.17 -8.46
C CYS A 114 8.11 3.20 -9.51
N ASP A 115 9.16 3.96 -9.25
CA ASP A 115 10.45 3.82 -9.92
C ASP A 115 11.14 2.58 -9.33
N LEU A 116 11.36 1.57 -10.17
CA LEU A 116 11.93 0.30 -9.75
C LEU A 116 13.46 0.35 -9.64
N GLU A 117 14.12 1.25 -10.35
CA GLU A 117 15.57 1.45 -10.22
C GLU A 117 15.89 2.08 -8.87
N ARG A 118 15.15 3.15 -8.51
CA ARG A 118 15.39 3.92 -7.28
C ARG A 118 14.59 3.40 -6.09
N ARG A 119 13.70 2.42 -6.30
CA ARG A 119 12.81 1.83 -5.29
C ARG A 119 11.98 2.90 -4.57
N LYS A 120 11.41 3.82 -5.34
CA LYS A 120 10.64 4.96 -4.80
C LYS A 120 9.27 5.04 -5.41
N THR A 121 8.27 5.35 -4.60
CA THR A 121 6.96 5.74 -5.08
C THR A 121 7.04 7.10 -5.76
N ILE A 122 6.48 7.19 -6.96
CA ILE A 122 6.51 8.37 -7.83
C ILE A 122 5.14 9.02 -7.90
N ALA A 123 4.10 8.21 -8.07
CA ALA A 123 2.73 8.70 -8.18
C ALA A 123 1.73 7.79 -7.46
N LEU A 124 0.69 8.43 -6.92
CA LEU A 124 -0.53 7.78 -6.46
C LEU A 124 -1.69 8.40 -7.23
N LEU A 125 -2.20 7.69 -8.22
CA LEU A 125 -3.33 8.12 -9.02
C LEU A 125 -4.64 7.90 -8.24
N PRO A 126 -5.66 8.75 -8.45
CA PRO A 126 -6.86 8.76 -7.61
C PRO A 126 -7.74 7.52 -7.78
N ASP A 127 -7.64 6.84 -8.92
CA ASP A 127 -8.45 5.67 -9.29
C ASP A 127 -7.57 4.56 -9.90
N ARG A 128 -8.12 3.34 -9.99
CA ARG A 128 -7.57 2.15 -10.65
C ARG A 128 -8.06 1.99 -12.10
N GLU A 129 -8.85 2.95 -12.60
CA GLU A 129 -9.32 2.93 -13.98
C GLU A 129 -8.15 2.94 -14.98
N PRO A 130 -8.11 2.01 -15.95
CA PRO A 130 -7.03 1.93 -16.94
C PRO A 130 -6.81 3.22 -17.72
N ALA A 131 -7.85 4.02 -17.95
CA ALA A 131 -7.77 5.30 -18.64
C ALA A 131 -6.92 6.33 -17.89
N ILE A 132 -7.00 6.35 -16.55
CA ILE A 132 -6.22 7.26 -15.71
C ILE A 132 -4.74 6.88 -15.76
N ALA A 133 -4.43 5.58 -15.69
CA ALA A 133 -3.07 5.09 -15.86
C ALA A 133 -2.54 5.39 -17.27
N GLN A 134 -3.33 5.16 -18.32
CA GLN A 134 -2.94 5.44 -19.71
C GLN A 134 -2.60 6.92 -19.91
N ALA A 135 -3.42 7.83 -19.39
CA ALA A 135 -3.18 9.27 -19.49
C ALA A 135 -1.85 9.64 -18.85
N TRP A 136 -1.58 9.16 -17.63
CA TRP A 136 -0.31 9.41 -16.95
C TRP A 136 0.90 8.84 -17.71
N LEU A 137 0.78 7.63 -18.26
CA LEU A 137 1.85 6.98 -19.03
C LEU A 137 2.14 7.70 -20.36
N THR A 138 1.13 8.32 -20.97
CA THR A 138 1.28 9.06 -22.25
C THR A 138 2.23 10.24 -22.09
N ASP A 139 2.25 10.87 -20.91
CA ASP A 139 3.15 11.98 -20.59
C ASP A 139 4.59 11.51 -20.28
N GLN A 140 4.88 10.20 -20.33
CA GLN A 140 6.17 9.62 -19.94
C GLN A 140 6.75 8.70 -21.04
N PRO A 141 6.97 9.21 -22.27
CA PRO A 141 7.42 8.40 -23.42
C PRO A 141 8.78 7.73 -23.23
N GLN A 142 9.61 8.23 -22.31
CA GLN A 142 10.93 7.70 -22.00
C GLN A 142 10.92 6.36 -21.24
N ILE A 143 9.77 5.92 -20.73
CA ILE A 143 9.64 4.67 -19.99
C ILE A 143 9.80 3.50 -20.97
N GLY A 144 10.85 2.70 -20.77
CA GLY A 144 11.15 1.52 -21.60
C GLY A 144 10.63 0.21 -21.02
N VAL A 145 10.39 0.14 -19.71
CA VAL A 145 9.95 -1.10 -19.04
C VAL A 145 8.85 -0.81 -18.03
N VAL A 146 7.77 -1.59 -18.09
CA VAL A 146 6.64 -1.53 -17.16
C VAL A 146 6.46 -2.90 -16.51
N ALA A 147 6.84 -3.03 -15.23
CA ALA A 147 6.46 -4.18 -14.43
C ALA A 147 5.04 -3.98 -13.91
N ARG A 148 4.18 -4.98 -14.09
CA ARG A 148 2.77 -4.89 -13.71
C ARG A 148 2.25 -6.23 -13.21
N ASP A 149 1.15 -6.19 -12.46
CA ASP A 149 0.41 -7.39 -12.06
C ASP A 149 -0.12 -8.17 -13.28
N ARG A 150 -0.78 -9.31 -13.11
CA ARG A 150 -1.34 -10.05 -14.26
C ARG A 150 -2.70 -9.54 -14.74
N GLY A 151 -3.15 -8.38 -14.25
CA GLY A 151 -4.41 -7.74 -14.62
C GLY A 151 -4.39 -7.21 -16.06
N GLY A 152 -5.52 -7.39 -16.77
CA GLY A 152 -5.65 -6.92 -18.15
C GLY A 152 -5.71 -5.40 -18.31
N GLY A 153 -6.20 -4.69 -17.28
CA GLY A 153 -6.40 -3.24 -17.34
C GLY A 153 -5.10 -2.46 -17.58
N TYR A 154 -4.10 -2.66 -16.72
CA TYR A 154 -2.80 -2.00 -16.86
C TYR A 154 -2.03 -2.45 -18.10
N ALA A 155 -2.18 -3.71 -18.50
CA ALA A 155 -1.56 -4.22 -19.73
C ALA A 155 -2.04 -3.46 -20.98
N LEU A 156 -3.36 -3.22 -21.07
CA LEU A 156 -3.96 -2.44 -22.17
C LEU A 156 -3.55 -0.96 -22.10
N ALA A 157 -3.54 -0.37 -20.90
CA ALA A 157 -3.13 1.01 -20.70
C ALA A 157 -1.67 1.25 -21.14
N ALA A 158 -0.76 0.37 -20.71
CA ALA A 158 0.65 0.42 -21.08
C ALA A 158 0.86 0.20 -22.58
N ALA A 159 0.19 -0.78 -23.19
CA ALA A 159 0.31 -1.03 -24.63
C ALA A 159 -0.16 0.15 -25.50
N LYS A 160 -1.20 0.87 -25.05
CA LYS A 160 -1.71 2.05 -25.76
C LYS A 160 -0.82 3.28 -25.59
N ALA A 161 -0.37 3.54 -24.37
CA ALA A 161 0.43 4.74 -24.05
C ALA A 161 1.90 4.61 -24.46
N LEU A 162 2.49 3.42 -24.31
CA LEU A 162 3.92 3.15 -24.46
C LEU A 162 4.15 1.99 -25.42
N ARG A 163 3.96 2.23 -26.73
CA ARG A 163 4.00 1.19 -27.76
C ARG A 163 5.32 0.42 -27.86
N GLY A 164 6.44 1.02 -27.44
CA GLY A 164 7.76 0.40 -27.43
C GLY A 164 8.19 -0.17 -26.07
N ALA A 165 7.37 -0.02 -25.02
CA ALA A 165 7.76 -0.46 -23.68
C ALA A 165 7.58 -1.97 -23.51
N ILE A 166 8.59 -2.60 -22.90
CA ILE A 166 8.55 -4.00 -22.52
C ILE A 166 7.68 -4.14 -21.27
N GLN A 167 6.65 -4.97 -21.36
CA GLN A 167 5.81 -5.32 -20.21
C GLN A 167 6.34 -6.56 -19.52
N VAL A 168 6.63 -6.45 -18.23
CA VAL A 168 7.15 -7.55 -17.41
C VAL A 168 6.12 -7.91 -16.34
N ALA A 169 5.92 -9.20 -16.10
CA ALA A 169 5.08 -9.63 -14.99
C ALA A 169 5.80 -9.35 -13.66
N ASP A 170 5.09 -8.72 -12.72
CA ASP A 170 5.61 -8.43 -11.40
C ASP A 170 6.04 -9.71 -10.66
N ARG A 171 7.22 -9.65 -10.05
CA ARG A 171 7.86 -10.80 -9.40
C ARG A 171 7.07 -11.27 -8.17
N TRP A 172 6.53 -10.34 -7.38
CA TRP A 172 5.79 -10.71 -6.18
C TRP A 172 4.53 -11.51 -6.56
N HIS A 173 3.78 -11.02 -7.54
CA HIS A 173 2.60 -11.73 -8.06
C HIS A 173 2.94 -13.11 -8.65
N LEU A 174 4.07 -13.25 -9.34
CA LEU A 174 4.51 -14.56 -9.85
C LEU A 174 4.79 -15.54 -8.70
N MET A 175 5.53 -15.10 -7.68
CA MET A 175 5.91 -15.93 -6.55
C MET A 175 4.71 -16.29 -5.67
N GLU A 176 3.81 -15.35 -5.40
CA GLU A 176 2.58 -15.59 -4.64
C GLU A 176 1.68 -16.59 -5.37
N ASN A 177 1.48 -16.43 -6.68
CA ASN A 177 0.66 -17.35 -7.47
C ASN A 177 1.28 -18.76 -7.54
N ALA A 178 2.60 -18.86 -7.76
CA ALA A 178 3.30 -20.14 -7.80
C ALA A 178 3.26 -20.85 -6.44
N SER A 179 3.52 -20.11 -5.35
CA SER A 179 3.47 -20.64 -3.98
C SER A 179 2.08 -21.13 -3.63
N ARG A 180 1.03 -20.36 -3.97
CA ARG A 180 -0.36 -20.76 -3.76
C ARG A 180 -0.72 -22.00 -4.56
N ALA A 181 -0.33 -22.06 -5.84
CA ALA A 181 -0.59 -23.22 -6.70
C ALA A 181 0.11 -24.48 -6.18
N LEU A 182 1.36 -24.36 -5.74
CA LEU A 182 2.12 -25.45 -5.12
C LEU A 182 1.45 -25.93 -3.84
N LEU A 183 1.09 -25.02 -2.94
CA LEU A 183 0.41 -25.35 -1.69
C LEU A 183 -0.92 -26.07 -1.94
N ASP A 184 -1.71 -25.62 -2.92
CA ASP A 184 -2.97 -26.25 -3.27
C ASP A 184 -2.77 -27.64 -3.89
N ALA A 185 -1.75 -27.82 -4.75
CA ALA A 185 -1.40 -29.12 -5.32
C ALA A 185 -0.94 -30.09 -4.22
N VAL A 186 -0.03 -29.66 -3.34
CA VAL A 186 0.44 -30.47 -2.21
C VAL A 186 -0.72 -30.84 -1.30
N ARG A 187 -1.59 -29.88 -0.92
CA ARG A 187 -2.78 -30.13 -0.09
C ARG A 187 -3.69 -31.20 -0.67
N LYS A 188 -3.95 -31.16 -1.99
CA LYS A 188 -4.76 -32.18 -2.67
C LYS A 188 -4.10 -33.56 -2.65
N SER A 189 -2.77 -33.61 -2.73
CA SER A 189 -1.99 -34.85 -2.74
C SER A 189 -1.59 -35.35 -1.36
N MET A 190 -1.82 -34.59 -0.27
CA MET A 190 -1.36 -34.93 1.08
C MET A 190 -1.85 -36.30 1.57
N ARG A 191 -3.06 -36.72 1.17
CA ARG A 191 -3.59 -38.06 1.53
C ARG A 191 -2.74 -39.18 0.92
N LEU A 192 -2.38 -39.05 -0.36
CA LEU A 192 -1.54 -40.00 -1.07
C LEU A 192 -0.10 -39.97 -0.55
N ILE A 193 0.44 -38.77 -0.28
CA ILE A 193 1.77 -38.58 0.30
C ILE A 193 1.87 -39.26 1.68
N ARG A 194 0.87 -39.07 2.55
CA ARG A 194 0.82 -39.73 3.88
C ARG A 194 0.72 -41.25 3.77
N ALA A 195 -0.09 -41.76 2.85
CA ALA A 195 -0.22 -43.19 2.61
C ALA A 195 1.10 -43.81 2.11
N ALA A 196 1.79 -43.14 1.18
CA ALA A 196 3.06 -43.61 0.62
C ALA A 196 4.22 -43.57 1.63
N LEU A 197 4.24 -42.58 2.52
CA LEU A 197 5.29 -42.45 3.54
C LEU A 197 5.11 -43.39 4.73
N GLY A 198 4.04 -44.19 4.79
CA GLY A 198 3.69 -44.98 5.99
C GLY A 198 3.37 -44.12 7.22
N ALA A 199 3.33 -42.79 7.05
CA ALA A 199 3.04 -41.80 8.08
C ALA A 199 1.53 -41.64 8.23
N ALA A 200 0.85 -42.70 8.67
CA ALA A 200 -0.54 -42.63 9.10
C ALA A 200 -0.69 -41.74 10.35
N THR A 201 0.38 -41.62 11.14
CA THR A 201 0.48 -40.79 12.34
C THR A 201 1.31 -39.54 12.05
N ILE A 202 0.64 -38.39 12.10
CA ILE A 202 1.32 -37.09 12.16
C ILE A 202 1.93 -37.00 13.56
N ASP A 203 3.24 -36.84 13.64
CA ASP A 203 3.87 -36.45 14.90
C ASP A 203 3.25 -35.12 15.36
N PRO A 204 2.54 -35.09 16.51
CA PRO A 204 1.89 -33.90 17.00
C PRO A 204 2.86 -32.74 17.21
N GLU A 205 4.15 -33.00 17.45
CA GLU A 205 5.15 -32.01 17.87
C GLU A 205 5.81 -31.24 16.71
N LEU A 206 5.72 -31.75 15.48
CA LEU A 206 6.39 -31.19 14.30
C LEU A 206 5.77 -29.94 13.66
N PRO A 207 4.46 -29.62 13.76
CA PRO A 207 3.94 -28.40 13.15
C PRO A 207 4.16 -27.16 14.03
N THR A 208 4.61 -26.07 13.42
CA THR A 208 4.56 -24.73 14.04
C THR A 208 3.12 -24.39 14.48
N ALA A 209 2.94 -23.52 15.46
CA ALA A 209 1.60 -23.15 15.99
C ALA A 209 0.61 -22.73 14.87
N ALA A 210 1.09 -22.03 13.84
CA ALA A 210 0.27 -21.67 12.68
C ALA A 210 -0.12 -22.87 11.81
N GLN A 211 0.76 -23.85 11.64
CA GLN A 211 0.48 -25.10 10.91
C GLN A 211 -0.49 -26.00 11.68
N ARG A 212 -0.40 -26.05 13.03
CA ARG A 212 -1.38 -26.75 13.88
C ARG A 212 -2.78 -26.17 13.71
N ILE A 213 -2.94 -24.85 13.85
CA ILE A 213 -4.24 -24.17 13.66
C ILE A 213 -4.80 -24.39 12.25
N GLN A 214 -3.96 -24.33 11.21
CA GLN A 214 -4.39 -24.62 9.84
C GLN A 214 -4.79 -26.08 9.65
N TYR A 215 -4.08 -27.03 10.26
CA TYR A 215 -4.35 -28.45 10.15
C TYR A 215 -5.62 -28.85 10.93
N GLU A 216 -5.81 -28.33 12.14
CA GLU A 216 -7.03 -28.48 12.94
C GLU A 216 -8.24 -27.89 12.20
N GLY A 217 -8.08 -26.67 11.66
CA GLY A 217 -9.12 -26.04 10.85
C GLY A 217 -9.42 -26.82 9.56
N TYR A 218 -8.44 -27.50 8.96
CA TYR A 218 -8.64 -28.40 7.83
C TYR A 218 -9.38 -29.68 8.24
N ARG A 219 -8.97 -30.34 9.34
CA ARG A 219 -9.64 -31.54 9.85
C ARG A 219 -11.10 -31.28 10.18
N LEU A 220 -11.39 -30.18 10.87
CA LEU A 220 -12.76 -29.81 11.21
C LEU A 220 -13.62 -29.63 9.95
N ARG A 221 -13.06 -29.07 8.88
CA ARG A 221 -13.75 -28.93 7.59
C ARG A 221 -13.94 -30.28 6.88
N GLU A 222 -12.97 -31.18 6.91
CA GLU A 222 -13.11 -32.54 6.35
C GLU A 222 -14.18 -33.34 7.11
N ASP A 223 -14.17 -33.29 8.44
CA ASP A 223 -15.16 -33.98 9.28
C ASP A 223 -16.57 -33.42 9.03
N THR A 224 -16.71 -32.08 9.00
CA THR A 224 -17.95 -31.41 8.57
C THR A 224 -18.39 -31.85 7.18
N ASN A 225 -17.46 -31.92 6.22
CA ASN A 225 -17.78 -32.30 4.84
C ASN A 225 -18.23 -33.77 4.77
N ALA A 226 -17.60 -34.67 5.51
CA ALA A 226 -17.95 -36.08 5.57
C ALA A 226 -19.37 -36.28 6.13
N VAL A 227 -19.74 -35.55 7.20
CA VAL A 227 -21.10 -35.58 7.75
C VAL A 227 -22.13 -35.06 6.75
N ILE A 228 -21.83 -33.94 6.08
CA ILE A 228 -22.73 -33.38 5.05
C ILE A 228 -22.90 -34.34 3.87
N LEU A 229 -21.81 -34.97 3.42
CA LEU A 229 -21.83 -35.95 2.32
C LEU A 229 -22.56 -37.24 2.70
N GLY A 230 -22.42 -37.72 3.94
CA GLY A 230 -23.18 -38.86 4.46
C GLY A 230 -24.68 -38.61 4.43
N LEU A 231 -25.11 -37.48 4.99
CA LEU A 231 -26.53 -37.08 4.98
C LEU A 231 -27.08 -36.87 3.55
N ALA A 232 -26.25 -36.35 2.63
CA ALA A 232 -26.63 -36.20 1.24
C ALA A 232 -26.79 -37.54 0.52
N LYS A 233 -25.91 -38.52 0.80
CA LYS A 233 -26.03 -39.90 0.27
C LYS A 233 -27.27 -40.62 0.80
N ASP A 234 -27.67 -40.33 2.04
CA ASP A 234 -28.89 -40.87 2.66
C ASP A 234 -30.18 -40.18 2.13
N GLY A 235 -30.09 -39.34 1.10
CA GLY A 235 -31.23 -38.66 0.48
C GLY A 235 -31.81 -37.51 1.32
N THR A 236 -31.09 -37.06 2.35
CA THR A 236 -31.57 -35.99 3.25
C THR A 236 -31.65 -34.66 2.51
N THR A 237 -32.79 -33.98 2.59
CA THR A 237 -32.96 -32.68 1.93
C THR A 237 -31.98 -31.64 2.47
N ILE A 238 -31.53 -30.70 1.63
CA ILE A 238 -30.60 -29.61 2.01
C ILE A 238 -31.10 -28.84 3.25
N LYS A 239 -32.41 -28.66 3.41
CA LYS A 239 -33.00 -27.97 4.56
C LYS A 239 -32.78 -28.74 5.86
N GLU A 240 -32.93 -30.06 5.83
CA GLU A 240 -32.76 -30.93 6.99
C GLU A 240 -31.27 -31.12 7.32
N THR A 241 -30.39 -31.22 6.32
CA THR A 241 -28.93 -31.25 6.53
C THR A 241 -28.41 -29.98 7.19
N VAL A 242 -28.93 -28.81 6.81
CA VAL A 242 -28.63 -27.52 7.47
C VAL A 242 -29.07 -27.53 8.93
N ARG A 243 -30.27 -28.06 9.22
CA ARG A 243 -30.79 -28.15 10.59
C ARG A 243 -29.94 -29.07 11.47
N ARG A 244 -29.51 -30.22 10.95
CA ARG A 244 -28.72 -31.22 11.69
C ARG A 244 -27.26 -30.81 11.91
N THR A 245 -26.67 -30.12 10.93
CA THR A 245 -25.25 -29.74 10.98
C THR A 245 -25.02 -28.32 11.50
N GLY A 246 -26.04 -27.47 11.53
CA GLY A 246 -25.93 -26.06 11.92
C GLY A 246 -25.18 -25.18 10.90
N HIS A 247 -24.76 -25.73 9.77
CA HIS A 247 -24.02 -25.00 8.73
C HIS A 247 -24.94 -24.27 7.76
N SER A 248 -24.46 -23.16 7.18
CA SER A 248 -25.26 -22.36 6.26
C SER A 248 -25.63 -23.13 5.00
N ARG A 249 -26.78 -22.79 4.39
CA ARG A 249 -27.25 -23.39 3.12
C ARG A 249 -26.22 -23.34 2.00
N GLY A 250 -25.40 -22.27 1.94
CA GLY A 250 -24.34 -22.13 0.94
C GLY A 250 -23.24 -23.17 1.11
N VAL A 251 -22.84 -23.47 2.35
CA VAL A 251 -21.83 -24.50 2.65
C VAL A 251 -22.37 -25.89 2.32
N VAL A 252 -23.60 -26.21 2.76
CA VAL A 252 -24.22 -27.52 2.49
C VAL A 252 -24.40 -27.77 0.98
N ARG A 253 -24.82 -26.75 0.21
CA ARG A 253 -24.92 -26.87 -1.25
C ARG A 253 -23.56 -27.11 -1.91
N LYS A 254 -22.55 -26.32 -1.54
CA LYS A 254 -21.20 -26.43 -2.11
C LYS A 254 -20.58 -27.80 -1.85
N VAL A 255 -20.84 -28.40 -0.69
CA VAL A 255 -20.28 -29.71 -0.33
C VAL A 255 -21.11 -30.85 -0.90
N GLY A 256 -22.44 -30.74 -0.91
CA GLY A 256 -23.35 -31.79 -1.35
C GLY A 256 -23.55 -31.91 -2.87
N LEU A 257 -23.41 -30.83 -3.65
CA LEU A 257 -23.65 -30.83 -5.10
C LEU A 257 -22.38 -31.01 -5.95
N ASP A 258 -21.20 -30.56 -5.48
CA ASP A 258 -19.97 -30.55 -6.30
C ASP A 258 -19.21 -31.90 -6.32
N ARG A 259 -19.69 -32.94 -5.62
CA ARG A 259 -18.93 -34.20 -5.43
C ARG A 259 -19.73 -35.51 -5.51
N ILE A 260 -21.02 -35.47 -5.85
CA ILE A 260 -21.81 -36.67 -6.14
C ILE A 260 -21.86 -36.77 -7.68
N PRO A 261 -21.14 -37.70 -8.33
CA PRO A 261 -21.33 -37.92 -9.76
C PRO A 261 -22.77 -38.37 -10.04
N PRO A 262 -23.31 -38.13 -11.25
CA PRO A 262 -24.66 -38.56 -11.61
C PRO A 262 -24.87 -40.06 -11.42
#